data_AF-A0A1M6G603-F1
#
_entry.id   AF-A0A1M6G603-F1
#
_cell.length_a   1.000
_cell.length_b   1.000
_cell.length_c   1.000
_cell.angle_alpha   90.00
_cell.angle_beta   90.00
_cell.angle_gamma   90.00
#
_symmetry.space_group_name_H-M   'P 1'
#
loop_
_entity.id
_entity.type
_entity.pdbx_description
1 polymer ?
#
loop_
_entity_poly.entity_id
_entity_poly.type
_entity_poly.pdbx_seq_one_letter_code
_entity_poly.pdbx_strand_id
1 'polypeptide(L)'
;MEKELNQEQGNLLQAVVEKYVTGAMGDNANWLADTLAEDLPETGSGNQEEIKSIIEQEINSFDGEMSSLNEALQDGDTKAEWLEGRLKESLSELSEKEFGKTLFKANQEIHKHNEEAIVTIEGGTFKEVHNEEASGEYDWTKEESRGLIRQLTDEISVGSLAGVVAGEGFAMAEECGAISENVAGLADAIRNGDDKEVKKAVSAALVVGAQKGYLPIFDKETPVSTLTDIASGGVEQAKVMLQYADGDISGAQALDMAENIATVQVSRGFANAGEKFGRQIGQKIGMAMAAYVPFLAPVTITVGTYVGAAVGKLAGSTIGSTICKAAKHIKEVAKPVLQKAWDTVKNVGQKLFEFFFN
;
A
#
# COMPACT_ATOMS: atom_id res chain seq x y z
N MET A 1 6.59 -0.01 18.70
CA MET A 1 5.69 1.15 18.93
C MET A 1 6.47 2.48 18.99
N GLU A 2 7.13 2.92 17.91
CA GLU A 2 7.80 4.24 17.89
C GLU A 2 7.50 5.09 16.63
N LYS A 3 6.62 4.64 15.72
CA LYS A 3 6.30 5.34 14.47
C LYS A 3 4.80 5.30 14.11
N GLU A 4 3.91 5.36 15.07
CA GLU A 4 2.46 5.43 14.80
C GLU A 4 2.00 6.89 14.64
N LEU A 5 1.09 7.12 13.68
CA LEU A 5 0.44 8.42 13.48
C LEU A 5 -0.44 8.72 14.70
N ASN A 6 -0.20 9.84 15.38
CA ASN A 6 -1.01 10.26 16.52
C ASN A 6 -2.13 11.24 16.11
N GLN A 7 -3.03 11.57 17.04
CA GLN A 7 -4.16 12.46 16.78
C GLN A 7 -3.76 13.86 16.27
N GLU A 8 -2.70 14.46 16.81
CA GLU A 8 -2.21 15.78 16.40
C GLU A 8 -1.69 15.74 14.97
N GLN A 9 -0.87 14.73 14.67
CA GLN A 9 -0.34 14.48 13.35
C GLN A 9 -1.44 14.14 12.33
N GLY A 10 -2.46 13.37 12.74
CA GLY A 10 -3.66 13.11 11.96
C GLY A 10 -4.36 14.40 11.57
N ASN A 11 -4.61 15.30 12.52
CA ASN A 11 -5.22 16.60 12.25
C ASN A 11 -4.39 17.47 11.29
N LEU A 12 -3.06 17.46 11.43
CA LEU A 12 -2.16 18.17 10.50
C LEU A 12 -2.25 17.60 9.09
N LEU A 13 -2.21 16.28 8.95
CA LEU A 13 -2.34 15.61 7.66
C LEU A 13 -3.72 15.84 7.04
N GLN A 14 -4.78 15.83 7.84
CA GLN A 14 -6.17 16.09 7.42
C GLN A 14 -6.30 17.47 6.79
N ALA A 15 -5.70 18.51 7.40
CA ALA A 15 -5.72 19.87 6.88
C ALA A 15 -4.98 19.98 5.53
N VAL A 16 -3.90 19.23 5.35
CA VAL A 16 -3.20 19.15 4.05
C VAL A 16 -4.08 18.45 3.02
N VAL A 17 -4.68 17.30 3.35
CA VAL A 17 -5.59 16.58 2.43
C VAL A 17 -6.75 17.48 2.01
N GLU A 18 -7.37 18.20 2.93
CA GLU A 18 -8.45 19.16 2.65
C GLU A 18 -8.01 20.26 1.67
N LYS A 19 -6.85 20.89 1.90
CA LYS A 19 -6.30 21.92 1.02
C LYS A 19 -6.12 21.40 -0.41
N TYR A 20 -5.47 20.24 -0.54
CA TYR A 20 -5.13 19.68 -1.84
C TYR A 20 -6.35 19.17 -2.61
N VAL A 21 -7.30 18.51 -1.92
CA VAL A 21 -8.54 18.03 -2.55
C VAL A 21 -9.42 19.21 -2.98
N THR A 22 -9.47 20.28 -2.19
CA THR A 22 -10.18 21.51 -2.58
C THR A 22 -9.57 22.14 -3.83
N GLY A 23 -8.24 22.18 -3.92
CA GLY A 23 -7.54 22.62 -5.12
C GLY A 23 -7.89 21.78 -6.35
N ALA A 24 -7.85 20.45 -6.21
CA ALA A 24 -8.13 19.51 -7.29
C ALA A 24 -9.56 19.58 -7.84
N MET A 25 -10.53 19.90 -6.98
CA MET A 25 -11.95 20.00 -7.37
C MET A 25 -12.36 21.44 -7.74
N GLY A 26 -11.42 22.39 -7.73
CA GLY A 26 -11.64 23.76 -8.19
C GLY A 26 -11.40 23.94 -9.69
N ASP A 27 -11.60 25.15 -10.20
CA ASP A 27 -11.47 25.48 -11.63
C ASP A 27 -10.02 25.80 -12.07
N ASN A 28 -9.04 25.75 -11.16
CA ASN A 28 -7.66 26.11 -11.47
C ASN A 28 -6.91 24.94 -12.14
N ALA A 29 -6.63 25.03 -13.43
CA ALA A 29 -5.87 24.02 -14.16
C ALA A 29 -4.43 23.80 -13.64
N ASN A 30 -3.85 24.76 -12.93
CA ASN A 30 -2.51 24.68 -12.35
C ASN A 30 -2.53 24.45 -10.83
N TRP A 31 -3.67 24.05 -10.27
CA TRP A 31 -3.87 23.93 -8.82
C TRP A 31 -2.74 23.18 -8.10
N LEU A 32 -2.24 22.09 -8.69
CA LEU A 32 -1.23 21.24 -8.05
C LEU A 32 0.12 21.95 -7.92
N ALA A 33 0.56 22.63 -8.99
CA ALA A 33 1.81 23.37 -8.99
C ALA A 33 1.74 24.57 -8.03
N ASP A 34 0.64 25.32 -8.07
CA ASP A 34 0.43 26.47 -7.19
C ASP A 34 0.41 26.04 -5.71
N THR A 35 -0.32 24.96 -5.39
CA THR A 35 -0.45 24.46 -4.01
C THR A 35 0.89 23.90 -3.49
N LEU A 36 1.63 23.16 -4.33
CA LEU A 36 2.98 22.67 -3.98
C LEU A 36 3.96 23.81 -3.75
N ALA A 37 3.91 24.88 -4.55
CA ALA A 37 4.78 26.04 -4.40
C ALA A 37 4.56 26.76 -3.06
N GLU A 38 3.32 26.79 -2.57
CA GLU A 38 3.00 27.35 -1.25
C GLU A 38 3.51 26.49 -0.09
N ASP A 39 3.36 25.16 -0.18
CA ASP A 39 3.64 24.25 0.93
C ASP A 39 5.09 23.78 1.00
N LEU A 40 5.80 23.79 -0.13
CA LEU A 40 7.20 23.37 -0.29
C LEU A 40 8.00 24.45 -1.03
N PRO A 41 8.21 25.65 -0.45
CA PRO A 41 9.06 26.67 -1.06
C PRO A 41 10.54 26.22 -1.02
N GLU A 42 11.08 25.87 -2.19
CA GLU A 42 12.47 25.46 -2.50
C GLU A 42 13.36 25.08 -1.29
N THR A 43 13.09 23.96 -0.63
CA THR A 43 13.96 23.36 0.39
C THR A 43 13.73 21.83 0.49
N GLY A 44 14.06 21.04 -0.55
CA GLY A 44 13.80 19.59 -0.51
C GLY A 44 14.27 18.75 -1.72
N SER A 45 13.91 17.46 -1.72
CA SER A 45 14.40 16.34 -2.56
C SER A 45 14.02 16.38 -4.05
N GLY A 46 13.57 17.52 -4.55
CA GLY A 46 13.18 17.79 -5.95
C GLY A 46 12.52 19.17 -6.03
N ASN A 47 12.52 19.81 -7.20
CA ASN A 47 11.70 21.01 -7.38
C ASN A 47 10.22 20.61 -7.54
N GLN A 48 9.28 21.57 -7.36
CA GLN A 48 7.85 21.25 -7.34
C GLN A 48 7.37 20.58 -8.65
N GLU A 49 8.03 20.87 -9.77
CA GLU A 49 7.67 20.27 -11.06
C GLU A 49 8.16 18.84 -11.22
N GLU A 50 9.29 18.48 -10.64
CA GLU A 50 9.73 17.09 -10.53
C GLU A 50 8.75 16.27 -9.67
N ILE A 51 8.35 16.81 -8.51
CA ILE A 51 7.35 16.16 -7.64
C ILE A 51 6.04 15.93 -8.40
N LYS A 52 5.53 16.96 -9.08
CA LYS A 52 4.32 16.86 -9.90
C LYS A 52 4.47 15.79 -10.99
N SER A 53 5.57 15.82 -11.75
CA SER A 53 5.81 14.87 -12.84
C SER A 53 5.86 13.43 -12.33
N ILE A 54 6.52 13.18 -11.20
CA ILE A 54 6.59 11.85 -10.59
C ILE A 54 5.19 11.41 -10.16
N ILE A 55 4.41 12.27 -9.49
CA ILE A 55 3.04 11.94 -9.08
C ILE A 55 2.20 11.53 -10.30
N GLU A 56 2.23 12.30 -11.39
CA GLU A 56 1.43 12.01 -12.58
C GLU A 56 1.86 10.72 -13.28
N GLN A 57 3.17 10.46 -13.39
CA GLN A 57 3.68 9.23 -13.98
C GLN A 57 3.31 8.01 -13.13
N GLU A 58 3.41 8.14 -11.81
CA GLU A 58 3.21 7.04 -10.88
C GLU A 58 1.74 6.65 -10.77
N ILE A 59 0.82 7.62 -10.76
CA ILE A 59 -0.64 7.34 -10.83
C ILE A 59 -0.99 6.57 -12.10
N ASN A 60 -0.46 6.98 -13.26
CA ASN A 60 -0.76 6.28 -14.52
C ASN A 60 -0.20 4.86 -14.52
N SER A 61 0.98 4.65 -13.91
CA SER A 61 1.58 3.32 -13.80
C SER A 61 0.78 2.43 -12.83
N PHE A 62 0.33 2.98 -11.69
CA PHE A 62 -0.55 2.29 -10.74
C PHE A 62 -1.88 1.87 -11.39
N ASP A 63 -2.58 2.80 -12.06
CA ASP A 63 -3.85 2.52 -12.75
C ASP A 63 -3.67 1.49 -13.88
N GLY A 64 -2.55 1.56 -14.58
CA GLY A 64 -2.19 0.60 -15.63
C GLY A 64 -1.96 -0.81 -15.07
N GLU A 65 -1.27 -0.95 -13.93
CA GLU A 65 -1.07 -2.23 -13.27
C GLU A 65 -2.37 -2.79 -12.66
N MET A 66 -3.22 -1.95 -12.09
CA MET A 66 -4.56 -2.36 -11.64
C MET A 66 -5.40 -2.89 -12.80
N SER A 67 -5.39 -2.22 -13.94
CA SER A 67 -6.10 -2.67 -15.15
C SER A 67 -5.54 -4.00 -15.65
N SER A 68 -4.22 -4.11 -15.74
CA SER A 68 -3.49 -5.31 -16.15
C SER A 68 -3.77 -6.52 -15.26
N LEU A 69 -3.79 -6.34 -13.93
CA LEU A 69 -4.13 -7.41 -12.99
C LEU A 69 -5.59 -7.85 -13.19
N ASN A 70 -6.51 -6.90 -13.28
CA ASN A 70 -7.93 -7.21 -13.48
C ASN A 70 -8.20 -7.95 -14.79
N GLU A 71 -7.51 -7.58 -15.88
CA GLU A 71 -7.59 -8.28 -17.17
C GLU A 71 -7.06 -9.72 -17.06
N ALA A 72 -5.90 -9.92 -16.41
CA ALA A 72 -5.35 -11.26 -16.21
C ALA A 72 -6.29 -12.17 -15.40
N LEU A 73 -6.90 -11.64 -14.32
CA LEU A 73 -7.88 -12.37 -13.52
C LEU A 73 -9.15 -12.72 -14.33
N GLN A 74 -9.58 -11.86 -15.25
CA GLN A 74 -10.71 -12.13 -16.14
C GLN A 74 -10.39 -13.22 -17.17
N ASP A 75 -9.14 -13.27 -17.65
CA ASP A 75 -8.64 -14.28 -18.58
C ASP A 75 -8.35 -15.63 -17.91
N GLY A 76 -8.45 -15.70 -16.58
CA GLY A 76 -8.32 -16.91 -15.78
C GLY A 76 -6.94 -17.16 -15.18
N ASP A 77 -6.02 -16.21 -15.33
CA ASP A 77 -4.73 -16.23 -14.63
C ASP A 77 -4.93 -15.99 -13.13
N THR A 78 -3.98 -16.44 -12.33
CA THR A 78 -3.93 -16.18 -10.89
C THR A 78 -3.13 -14.91 -10.57
N LYS A 79 -3.39 -14.29 -9.41
CA LYS A 79 -2.57 -13.19 -8.87
C LYS A 79 -1.07 -13.54 -8.84
N ALA A 80 -0.75 -14.80 -8.51
CA ALA A 80 0.63 -15.30 -8.46
C ALA A 80 1.28 -15.39 -9.85
N GLU A 81 0.54 -15.80 -10.88
CA GLU A 81 1.03 -15.85 -12.27
C GLU A 81 1.23 -14.44 -12.83
N TRP A 82 0.29 -13.52 -12.58
CA TRP A 82 0.44 -12.12 -12.94
C TRP A 82 1.67 -11.49 -12.26
N LEU A 83 1.81 -11.71 -10.94
CA LEU A 83 2.94 -11.21 -10.17
C LEU A 83 4.27 -11.83 -10.65
N GLU A 84 4.31 -13.12 -10.97
CA GLU A 84 5.50 -13.76 -11.57
C GLU A 84 5.94 -13.03 -12.84
N GLY A 85 4.99 -12.69 -13.72
CA GLY A 85 5.24 -11.93 -14.95
C GLY A 85 5.86 -10.56 -14.67
N ARG A 86 5.26 -9.79 -13.76
CA ARG A 86 5.73 -8.44 -13.39
C ARG A 86 7.10 -8.47 -12.74
N LEU A 87 7.33 -9.36 -11.77
CA LEU A 87 8.62 -9.47 -11.10
C LEU A 87 9.73 -9.86 -12.07
N LYS A 88 9.47 -10.74 -13.04
CA LYS A 88 10.46 -11.10 -14.07
C LYS A 88 10.76 -9.97 -15.05
N GLU A 89 9.78 -9.11 -15.33
CA GLU A 89 9.97 -7.91 -16.14
C GLU A 89 10.78 -6.87 -15.37
N SER A 90 10.34 -6.52 -14.15
CA SER A 90 10.98 -5.51 -13.30
C SER A 90 12.39 -5.91 -12.83
N LEU A 91 12.66 -7.20 -12.71
CA LEU A 91 13.94 -7.75 -12.24
C LEU A 91 14.65 -8.56 -13.34
N SER A 92 14.40 -8.23 -14.62
CA SER A 92 14.91 -9.00 -15.77
C SER A 92 16.45 -9.10 -15.83
N GLU A 93 17.15 -8.17 -15.19
CA GLU A 93 18.62 -8.13 -15.12
C GLU A 93 19.20 -9.06 -14.06
N LEU A 94 18.39 -9.66 -13.18
CA LEU A 94 18.86 -10.58 -12.15
C LEU A 94 19.10 -11.98 -12.72
N SER A 95 20.19 -12.61 -12.27
CA SER A 95 20.33 -14.06 -12.43
C SER A 95 19.27 -14.81 -11.61
N GLU A 96 18.97 -16.06 -11.96
CA GLU A 96 18.00 -16.88 -11.23
C GLU A 96 18.32 -16.97 -9.73
N LYS A 97 19.62 -17.10 -9.41
CA LYS A 97 20.11 -17.11 -8.03
C LYS A 97 19.81 -15.81 -7.29
N GLU A 98 20.01 -14.66 -7.94
CA GLU A 98 19.72 -13.34 -7.36
C GLU A 98 18.22 -13.09 -7.23
N PHE A 99 17.44 -13.54 -8.21
CA PHE A 99 15.99 -13.45 -8.20
C PHE A 99 15.41 -14.26 -7.04
N GLY A 100 15.78 -15.55 -6.90
CA GLY A 100 15.36 -16.38 -5.77
C GLY A 100 15.78 -15.81 -4.41
N LYS A 101 17.02 -15.31 -4.29
CA LYS A 101 17.48 -14.64 -3.06
C LYS A 101 16.66 -13.39 -2.72
N THR A 102 16.31 -12.61 -3.73
CA THR A 102 15.50 -11.39 -3.57
C THR A 102 14.09 -11.73 -3.08
N LEU A 103 13.44 -12.72 -3.71
CA LEU A 103 12.13 -13.22 -3.30
C LEU A 103 12.14 -13.79 -1.88
N PHE A 104 13.17 -14.56 -1.53
CA PHE A 104 13.30 -15.15 -0.20
C PHE A 104 13.40 -14.06 0.88
N LYS A 105 14.24 -13.04 0.67
CA LYS A 105 14.36 -11.90 1.59
C LYS A 105 13.05 -11.12 1.72
N ALA A 106 12.37 -10.86 0.59
CA ALA A 106 11.07 -10.19 0.62
C ALA A 106 10.02 -10.98 1.42
N ASN A 107 9.95 -12.30 1.22
CA ASN A 107 9.07 -13.18 2.01
C ASN A 107 9.38 -13.10 3.50
N GLN A 108 10.66 -13.20 3.90
CA GLN A 108 11.04 -13.12 5.32
C GLN A 108 10.63 -11.80 5.97
N GLU A 109 10.90 -10.69 5.29
CA GLU A 109 10.58 -9.37 5.81
C GLU A 109 9.06 -9.15 5.89
N ILE A 110 8.28 -9.56 4.87
CA ILE A 110 6.81 -9.41 4.90
C ILE A 110 6.21 -10.31 5.98
N HIS A 111 6.68 -11.56 6.10
CA HIS A 111 6.24 -12.50 7.11
C HIS A 111 6.41 -11.94 8.53
N LYS A 112 7.58 -11.33 8.80
CA LYS A 112 7.88 -10.68 10.08
C LYS A 112 6.85 -9.60 10.42
N HIS A 113 6.53 -8.72 9.47
CA HIS A 113 5.57 -7.63 9.70
C HIS A 113 4.12 -8.15 9.82
N ASN A 114 3.78 -9.20 9.06
CA ASN A 114 2.50 -9.89 9.20
C ASN A 114 2.35 -10.51 10.59
N GLU A 115 3.40 -11.17 11.10
CA GLU A 115 3.41 -11.74 12.45
C GLU A 115 3.24 -10.66 13.52
N GLU A 116 3.98 -9.54 13.42
CA GLU A 116 3.84 -8.41 14.35
C GLU A 116 2.41 -7.88 14.39
N ALA A 117 1.79 -7.70 13.22
CA ALA A 117 0.43 -7.19 13.13
C ALA A 117 -0.61 -8.18 13.67
N ILE A 118 -0.46 -9.46 13.37
CA ILE A 118 -1.39 -10.49 13.86
C ILE A 118 -1.28 -10.62 15.38
N VAL A 119 -0.05 -10.65 15.93
CA VAL A 119 0.15 -10.65 17.38
C VAL A 119 -0.48 -9.42 18.02
N THR A 120 -0.39 -8.25 17.38
CA THR A 120 -1.03 -7.02 17.87
C THR A 120 -2.55 -7.10 17.82
N ILE A 121 -3.13 -7.60 16.73
CA ILE A 121 -4.59 -7.86 16.59
C ILE A 121 -5.10 -8.82 17.66
N GLU A 122 -4.29 -9.81 18.03
CA GLU A 122 -4.58 -10.79 19.08
C GLU A 122 -4.35 -10.25 20.51
N GLY A 123 -3.88 -9.01 20.66
CA GLY A 123 -3.59 -8.38 21.96
C GLY A 123 -2.30 -8.87 22.63
N GLY A 124 -1.41 -9.50 21.86
CA GLY A 124 -0.11 -9.96 22.31
C GLY A 124 0.99 -8.88 22.23
N THR A 125 2.22 -9.29 22.51
CA THR A 125 3.41 -8.45 22.32
C THR A 125 4.37 -9.17 21.40
N PHE A 126 4.64 -8.58 20.23
CA PHE A 126 5.56 -9.14 19.27
C PHE A 126 6.98 -9.22 19.85
N LYS A 127 7.63 -10.35 19.66
CA LYS A 127 9.04 -10.56 20.01
C LYS A 127 9.73 -11.07 18.76
N GLU A 128 10.57 -10.21 18.20
CA GLU A 128 11.35 -10.59 17.03
C GLU A 128 12.23 -11.80 17.37
N VAL A 129 12.06 -12.87 16.60
CA VAL A 129 12.97 -14.01 16.60
C VAL A 129 13.89 -13.81 15.42
N HIS A 130 15.19 -13.65 15.67
CA HIS A 130 16.17 -13.56 14.59
C HIS A 130 16.23 -14.90 13.87
N ASN A 131 15.73 -14.94 12.64
CA ASN A 131 15.91 -16.07 11.74
C ASN A 131 17.31 -15.99 11.11
N GLU A 132 17.96 -17.15 10.97
CA GLU A 132 19.23 -17.26 10.27
C GLU A 132 19.05 -16.84 8.80
N GLU A 133 19.97 -16.01 8.28
CA GLU A 133 20.00 -15.72 6.85
C GLU A 133 20.30 -17.01 6.10
N ALA A 134 19.53 -17.31 5.03
CA ALA A 134 19.95 -18.31 4.06
C ALA A 134 21.40 -17.98 3.63
N SER A 135 22.30 -18.95 3.76
CA SER A 135 23.71 -18.74 3.44
C SER A 135 23.81 -18.15 2.03
N GLY A 136 24.74 -17.21 1.82
CA GLY A 136 24.91 -16.51 0.54
C GLY A 136 25.21 -17.40 -0.67
N GLU A 137 25.26 -18.73 -0.47
CA GLU A 137 25.68 -19.71 -1.44
C GLU A 137 24.53 -20.52 -2.08
N TYR A 138 23.29 -20.49 -1.53
CA TYR A 138 22.18 -21.29 -2.08
C TYR A 138 21.88 -20.95 -3.56
N ASP A 139 21.76 -21.97 -4.40
CA ASP A 139 21.56 -21.85 -5.85
C ASP A 139 20.11 -22.20 -6.20
N TRP A 140 19.26 -21.17 -6.26
CA TRP A 140 17.83 -21.31 -6.46
C TRP A 140 17.50 -21.85 -7.85
N THR A 141 16.62 -22.84 -7.91
CA THR A 141 16.00 -23.32 -9.16
C THR A 141 14.79 -22.46 -9.53
N LYS A 142 14.38 -22.54 -10.81
CA LYS A 142 13.18 -21.84 -11.31
C LYS A 142 11.92 -22.28 -10.58
N GLU A 143 11.81 -23.58 -10.28
CA GLU A 143 10.69 -24.17 -9.56
C GLU A 143 10.61 -23.64 -8.12
N GLU A 144 11.76 -23.48 -7.45
CA GLU A 144 11.83 -22.88 -6.11
C GLU A 144 11.48 -21.40 -6.14
N SER A 145 11.98 -20.62 -7.11
CA SER A 145 11.59 -19.22 -7.30
C SER A 145 10.07 -19.07 -7.50
N ARG A 146 9.44 -19.96 -8.26
CA ARG A 146 7.97 -19.99 -8.38
C ARG A 146 7.27 -20.32 -7.06
N GLY A 147 7.86 -21.20 -6.26
CA GLY A 147 7.40 -21.48 -4.89
C GLY A 147 7.41 -20.21 -4.02
N LEU A 148 8.52 -19.47 -4.06
CA LEU A 148 8.67 -18.20 -3.33
C LEU A 148 7.69 -17.12 -3.80
N ILE A 149 7.33 -17.08 -5.09
CA ILE A 149 6.32 -16.12 -5.60
C ILE A 149 4.92 -16.46 -5.08
N ARG A 150 4.57 -17.76 -5.02
CA ARG A 150 3.29 -18.18 -4.41
C ARG A 150 3.25 -17.82 -2.94
N GLN A 151 4.33 -18.10 -2.20
CA GLN A 151 4.43 -17.70 -0.80
C GLN A 151 4.30 -16.18 -0.65
N LEU A 152 4.97 -15.40 -1.51
CA LEU A 152 4.88 -13.94 -1.49
C LEU A 152 3.43 -13.49 -1.71
N THR A 153 2.71 -14.11 -2.64
CA THR A 153 1.29 -13.82 -2.89
C THR A 153 0.42 -14.12 -1.66
N ASP A 154 0.68 -15.24 -0.97
CA ASP A 154 -0.03 -15.61 0.27
C ASP A 154 0.28 -14.62 1.41
N GLU A 155 1.54 -14.18 1.54
CA GLU A 155 1.96 -13.16 2.51
C GLU A 155 1.30 -11.80 2.23
N ILE A 156 1.13 -11.41 0.96
CA ILE A 156 0.41 -10.20 0.56
C ILE A 156 -1.06 -10.29 0.99
N SER A 157 -1.71 -11.44 0.80
CA SER A 157 -3.08 -11.67 1.25
C SER A 157 -3.20 -11.52 2.76
N VAL A 158 -2.30 -12.14 3.53
CA VAL A 158 -2.26 -12.01 4.99
C VAL A 158 -2.10 -10.54 5.42
N GLY A 159 -1.15 -9.82 4.83
CA GLY A 159 -0.91 -8.41 5.16
C GLY A 159 -2.10 -7.52 4.85
N SER A 160 -2.74 -7.74 3.69
CA SER A 160 -3.96 -7.05 3.29
C SER A 160 -5.09 -7.23 4.30
N LEU A 161 -5.37 -8.49 4.65
CA LEU A 161 -6.41 -8.85 5.60
C LEU A 161 -6.10 -8.35 7.03
N ALA A 162 -4.84 -8.43 7.46
CA ALA A 162 -4.41 -7.92 8.75
C ALA A 162 -4.66 -6.40 8.85
N GLY A 163 -4.39 -5.64 7.79
CA GLY A 163 -4.62 -4.20 7.77
C GLY A 163 -6.11 -3.85 7.86
N VAL A 164 -6.95 -4.59 7.13
CA VAL A 164 -8.42 -4.46 7.23
C VAL A 164 -8.92 -4.78 8.65
N VAL A 165 -8.39 -5.83 9.28
CA VAL A 165 -8.81 -6.24 10.63
C VAL A 165 -8.31 -5.26 11.70
N ALA A 166 -7.10 -4.73 11.57
CA ALA A 166 -6.58 -3.69 12.47
C ALA A 166 -7.52 -2.47 12.44
N GLY A 167 -7.80 -1.94 11.23
CA GLY A 167 -8.78 -0.87 11.02
C GLY A 167 -8.39 0.49 11.63
N GLU A 168 -7.13 0.65 12.03
CA GLU A 168 -6.60 1.83 12.74
C GLU A 168 -6.75 3.11 11.92
N GLY A 169 -6.55 3.04 10.60
CA GLY A 169 -6.67 4.21 9.73
C GLY A 169 -8.07 4.77 9.71
N PHE A 170 -9.09 3.90 9.61
CA PHE A 170 -10.49 4.30 9.68
C PHE A 170 -10.88 4.86 11.05
N ALA A 171 -10.38 4.25 12.14
CA ALA A 171 -10.64 4.73 13.49
C ALA A 171 -10.05 6.12 13.72
N MET A 172 -8.80 6.33 13.32
CA MET A 172 -8.13 7.62 13.44
C MET A 172 -8.82 8.70 12.61
N ALA A 173 -9.23 8.36 11.39
CA ALA A 173 -9.98 9.27 10.55
C ALA A 173 -11.30 9.68 11.22
N GLU A 174 -11.99 8.78 11.93
CA GLU A 174 -13.23 9.07 12.67
C GLU A 174 -12.99 10.07 13.81
N GLU A 175 -11.89 9.92 14.56
CA GLU A 175 -11.50 10.75 15.71
C GLU A 175 -10.97 12.15 15.31
N CYS A 176 -10.38 12.28 14.12
CA CYS A 176 -9.97 13.56 13.53
C CYS A 176 -11.16 14.52 13.30
N GLY A 177 -10.88 15.82 13.51
CA GLY A 177 -11.87 16.91 13.57
C GLY A 177 -12.77 17.05 12.34
N ALA A 178 -13.77 17.94 12.43
CA ALA A 178 -14.64 18.23 11.29
C ALA A 178 -13.84 18.85 10.14
N ILE A 179 -13.85 18.20 8.98
CA ILE A 179 -13.34 18.76 7.72
C ILE A 179 -14.42 19.67 7.13
N SER A 180 -14.05 20.72 6.37
CA SER A 180 -15.08 21.43 5.60
C SER A 180 -15.86 20.43 4.74
N GLU A 181 -17.18 20.42 4.93
CA GLU A 181 -18.03 19.40 4.34
C GLU A 181 -18.37 19.74 2.89
N ASN A 182 -18.30 18.73 2.04
CA ASN A 182 -18.84 18.67 0.67
C ASN A 182 -18.03 19.47 -0.36
N VAL A 183 -16.89 18.91 -0.75
CA VAL A 183 -16.23 19.28 -2.00
C VAL A 183 -17.08 18.76 -3.17
N ALA A 184 -17.76 19.67 -3.86
CA ALA A 184 -18.69 19.32 -4.94
C ALA A 184 -18.01 18.43 -6.00
N GLY A 185 -18.70 17.38 -6.44
CA GLY A 185 -18.20 16.45 -7.46
C GLY A 185 -17.22 15.39 -6.96
N LEU A 186 -16.65 15.51 -5.77
CA LEU A 186 -15.69 14.54 -5.23
C LEU A 186 -16.30 13.14 -5.04
N ALA A 187 -17.53 13.08 -4.53
CA ALA A 187 -18.28 11.84 -4.37
C ALA A 187 -18.45 11.08 -5.69
N ASP A 188 -18.81 11.81 -6.75
CA ASP A 188 -19.04 11.25 -8.07
C ASP A 188 -17.72 10.84 -8.73
N ALA A 189 -16.65 11.62 -8.54
CA ALA A 189 -15.31 11.30 -9.02
C ALA A 189 -14.81 9.97 -8.45
N ILE A 190 -14.94 9.76 -7.14
CA ILE A 190 -14.55 8.50 -6.48
C ILE A 190 -15.40 7.33 -6.98
N ARG A 191 -16.73 7.50 -7.11
CA ARG A 191 -17.63 6.43 -7.55
C ARG A 191 -17.41 6.03 -9.01
N ASN A 192 -17.28 7.02 -9.89
CA ASN A 192 -17.21 6.78 -11.34
C ASN A 192 -15.79 6.40 -11.81
N GLY A 193 -14.80 6.46 -10.92
CA GLY A 193 -13.41 6.19 -11.26
C GLY A 193 -12.70 7.33 -11.98
N ASP A 194 -13.29 8.54 -11.97
CA ASP A 194 -12.64 9.78 -12.42
C ASP A 194 -11.76 10.35 -11.29
N ASP A 195 -11.01 9.48 -10.63
CA ASP A 195 -10.33 9.76 -9.36
C ASP A 195 -8.88 10.23 -9.54
N LYS A 196 -8.40 10.44 -10.77
CA LYS A 196 -7.01 10.86 -11.06
C LYS A 196 -6.62 12.15 -10.33
N GLU A 197 -7.47 13.17 -10.36
CA GLU A 197 -7.20 14.43 -9.65
C GLU A 197 -7.26 14.26 -8.12
N VAL A 198 -8.10 13.33 -7.63
CA VAL A 198 -8.15 12.96 -6.21
C VAL A 198 -6.86 12.25 -5.80
N LYS A 199 -6.38 11.29 -6.60
CA LYS A 199 -5.09 10.61 -6.40
C LYS A 199 -3.95 11.63 -6.41
N LYS A 200 -3.92 12.58 -7.34
CA LYS A 200 -2.91 13.66 -7.35
C LYS A 200 -2.93 14.49 -6.06
N ALA A 201 -4.11 14.91 -5.62
CA ALA A 201 -4.30 15.70 -4.40
C ALA A 201 -3.78 14.95 -3.18
N VAL A 202 -4.18 13.70 -3.07
CA VAL A 202 -3.81 12.84 -1.96
C VAL A 202 -2.31 12.54 -1.97
N SER A 203 -1.73 12.17 -3.12
CA SER A 203 -0.29 11.92 -3.27
C SER A 203 0.54 13.13 -2.85
N ALA A 204 0.17 14.32 -3.32
CA ALA A 204 0.86 15.54 -2.94
C ALA A 204 0.68 15.86 -1.44
N ALA A 205 -0.48 15.58 -0.87
CA ALA A 205 -0.70 15.71 0.58
C ALA A 205 0.19 14.76 1.40
N LEU A 206 0.38 13.51 0.97
CA LEU A 206 1.32 12.58 1.61
C LEU A 206 2.78 13.05 1.45
N VAL A 207 3.17 13.55 0.29
CA VAL A 207 4.51 14.12 0.05
C VAL A 207 4.78 15.28 1.00
N VAL A 208 3.86 16.24 1.08
CA VAL A 208 3.97 17.38 2.01
C VAL A 208 3.98 16.90 3.46
N GLY A 209 3.09 15.97 3.82
CA GLY A 209 3.01 15.41 5.16
C GLY A 209 4.32 14.73 5.59
N ALA A 210 4.93 13.96 4.70
CA ALA A 210 6.22 13.30 4.96
C ALA A 210 7.35 14.34 5.12
N GLN A 211 7.47 15.31 4.19
CA GLN A 211 8.53 16.33 4.24
C GLN A 211 8.41 17.25 5.46
N LYS A 212 7.18 17.58 5.88
CA LYS A 212 6.90 18.36 7.10
C LYS A 212 6.99 17.53 8.39
N GLY A 213 7.14 16.20 8.29
CA GLY A 213 7.27 15.30 9.44
C GLY A 213 5.96 14.98 10.16
N TYR A 214 4.83 15.15 9.48
CA TYR A 214 3.50 14.81 10.00
C TYR A 214 3.22 13.31 9.93
N LEU A 215 3.95 12.58 9.09
CA LEU A 215 3.85 11.13 8.96
C LEU A 215 5.09 10.47 9.58
N PRO A 216 5.09 10.12 10.89
CA PRO A 216 6.29 9.60 11.56
C PRO A 216 6.75 8.24 11.03
N ILE A 217 5.87 7.52 10.34
CA ILE A 217 6.17 6.28 9.63
C ILE A 217 7.07 6.50 8.41
N PHE A 218 7.00 7.67 7.79
CA PHE A 218 7.78 8.01 6.60
C PHE A 218 8.90 8.96 6.96
N ASP A 219 10.11 8.62 6.53
CA ASP A 219 11.21 9.57 6.59
C ASP A 219 11.00 10.68 5.55
N LYS A 220 11.55 11.87 5.77
CA LYS A 220 11.39 13.02 4.85
C LYS A 220 11.90 12.76 3.43
N GLU A 221 12.79 11.79 3.29
CA GLU A 221 13.41 11.35 2.04
C GLU A 221 12.67 10.18 1.38
N THR A 222 11.52 9.78 1.94
CA THR A 222 10.68 8.74 1.34
C THR A 222 10.38 9.12 -0.12
N PRO A 223 10.60 8.21 -1.09
CA PRO A 223 10.39 8.52 -2.49
C PRO A 223 8.97 9.00 -2.78
N VAL A 224 8.85 10.01 -3.65
CA VAL A 224 7.54 10.52 -4.11
C VAL A 224 6.71 9.42 -4.77
N SER A 225 7.36 8.50 -5.50
CA SER A 225 6.71 7.32 -6.10
C SER A 225 6.04 6.44 -5.04
N THR A 226 6.77 6.07 -3.98
CA THR A 226 6.23 5.29 -2.85
C THR A 226 5.01 5.96 -2.21
N LEU A 227 5.10 7.26 -1.93
CA LEU A 227 3.99 8.00 -1.31
C LEU A 227 2.78 8.07 -2.25
N THR A 228 3.02 8.14 -3.56
CA THR A 228 1.98 8.16 -4.60
C THR A 228 1.28 6.81 -4.75
N ASP A 229 2.01 5.70 -4.66
CA ASP A 229 1.42 4.35 -4.67
C ASP A 229 0.54 4.08 -3.43
N ILE A 230 0.97 4.58 -2.27
CA ILE A 230 0.20 4.47 -1.01
C ILE A 230 -1.07 5.32 -1.12
N ALA A 231 -0.94 6.55 -1.60
CA ALA A 231 -2.07 7.45 -1.86
C ALA A 231 -3.09 6.84 -2.82
N SER A 232 -2.62 6.31 -3.95
CA SER A 232 -3.47 5.71 -4.99
C SER A 232 -4.20 4.48 -4.46
N GLY A 233 -3.50 3.61 -3.72
CA GLY A 233 -4.13 2.48 -3.04
C GLY A 233 -5.16 2.91 -2.00
N GLY A 234 -4.91 4.00 -1.25
CA GLY A 234 -5.88 4.56 -0.30
C GLY A 234 -7.17 5.06 -0.97
N VAL A 235 -7.07 5.70 -2.13
CA VAL A 235 -8.23 6.15 -2.92
C VAL A 235 -9.01 4.95 -3.47
N GLU A 236 -8.33 3.93 -4.01
CA GLU A 236 -8.99 2.71 -4.48
C GLU A 236 -9.68 1.96 -3.33
N GLN A 237 -9.07 1.90 -2.14
CA GLN A 237 -9.70 1.29 -0.97
C GLN A 237 -10.96 2.04 -0.53
N ALA A 238 -10.96 3.38 -0.60
CA ALA A 238 -12.17 4.16 -0.33
C ALA A 238 -13.29 3.83 -1.31
N LYS A 239 -12.95 3.68 -2.60
CA LYS A 239 -13.88 3.28 -3.65
C LYS A 239 -14.44 1.86 -3.42
N VAL A 240 -13.61 0.90 -3.05
CA VAL A 240 -14.04 -0.47 -2.69
C VAL A 240 -15.00 -0.44 -1.50
N MET A 241 -14.69 0.33 -0.44
CA MET A 241 -15.57 0.46 0.72
C MET A 241 -16.91 1.12 0.37
N LEU A 242 -16.93 2.09 -0.55
CA LEU A 242 -18.18 2.70 -1.03
C LEU A 242 -19.05 1.70 -1.79
N GLN A 243 -18.48 0.96 -2.75
CA GLN A 243 -19.21 -0.08 -3.48
C GLN A 243 -19.75 -1.15 -2.52
N TYR A 244 -18.97 -1.53 -1.52
CA TYR A 244 -19.41 -2.47 -0.50
C TYR A 244 -20.58 -1.92 0.33
N ALA A 245 -20.50 -0.65 0.72
CA ALA A 245 -21.54 0.01 1.51
C ALA A 245 -22.83 0.24 0.73
N ASP A 246 -22.71 0.56 -0.56
CA ASP A 246 -23.84 0.74 -1.49
C ASP A 246 -24.48 -0.62 -1.85
N GLY A 247 -23.79 -1.74 -1.56
CA GLY A 247 -24.27 -3.10 -1.76
C GLY A 247 -23.99 -3.67 -3.15
N ASP A 248 -23.17 -2.99 -3.94
CA ASP A 248 -22.80 -3.37 -5.30
C ASP A 248 -21.86 -4.58 -5.33
N ILE A 249 -21.05 -4.74 -4.28
CA ILE A 249 -20.15 -5.87 -4.09
C ILE A 249 -20.38 -6.54 -2.74
N SER A 250 -20.12 -7.85 -2.67
CA SER A 250 -20.12 -8.60 -1.41
C SER A 250 -18.86 -8.34 -0.57
N GLY A 251 -18.90 -8.72 0.71
CA GLY A 251 -17.72 -8.61 1.57
C GLY A 251 -16.54 -9.45 1.06
N ALA A 252 -16.80 -10.62 0.49
CA ALA A 252 -15.75 -11.44 -0.12
C ALA A 252 -15.09 -10.74 -1.32
N GLN A 253 -15.89 -10.10 -2.18
CA GLN A 253 -15.37 -9.31 -3.30
C GLN A 253 -14.58 -8.09 -2.82
N ALA A 254 -15.04 -7.41 -1.76
CA ALA A 254 -14.31 -6.29 -1.19
C ALA A 254 -12.93 -6.70 -0.64
N LEU A 255 -12.83 -7.85 0.03
CA LEU A 255 -11.54 -8.39 0.48
C LEU A 255 -10.64 -8.78 -0.69
N ASP A 256 -11.20 -9.41 -1.73
CA ASP A 256 -10.45 -9.79 -2.94
C ASP A 256 -9.89 -8.55 -3.68
N MET A 257 -10.68 -7.48 -3.79
CA MET A 257 -10.21 -6.21 -4.38
C MET A 257 -9.14 -5.53 -3.51
N ALA A 258 -9.25 -5.60 -2.18
CA ALA A 258 -8.21 -5.11 -1.28
C ALA A 258 -6.89 -5.89 -1.46
N GLU A 259 -6.95 -7.20 -1.72
CA GLU A 259 -5.77 -8.00 -2.07
C GLU A 259 -5.20 -7.62 -3.44
N ASN A 260 -6.04 -7.30 -4.44
CA ASN A 260 -5.58 -6.83 -5.74
C ASN A 260 -4.78 -5.53 -5.62
N ILE A 261 -5.29 -4.58 -4.85
CA ILE A 261 -4.60 -3.31 -4.57
C ILE A 261 -3.24 -3.55 -3.92
N ALA A 262 -3.18 -4.42 -2.89
CA ALA A 262 -1.93 -4.76 -2.23
C ALA A 262 -0.94 -5.48 -3.17
N THR A 263 -1.43 -6.38 -4.04
CA THR A 263 -0.62 -7.10 -5.04
C THR A 263 0.04 -6.13 -6.02
N VAL A 264 -0.71 -5.14 -6.51
CA VAL A 264 -0.17 -4.07 -7.37
C VAL A 264 0.86 -3.24 -6.62
N GLN A 265 0.58 -2.80 -5.40
CA GLN A 265 1.55 -2.03 -4.60
C GLN A 265 2.87 -2.78 -4.39
N VAL A 266 2.81 -4.10 -4.19
CA VAL A 266 4.01 -4.94 -4.04
C VAL A 266 4.78 -5.03 -5.34
N SER A 267 4.11 -5.35 -6.46
CA SER A 267 4.69 -5.36 -7.81
C SER A 267 5.45 -4.05 -8.09
N ARG A 268 4.82 -2.92 -7.78
CA ARG A 268 5.37 -1.57 -7.97
C ARG A 268 6.56 -1.28 -7.07
N GLY A 269 6.51 -1.74 -5.82
CA GLY A 269 7.66 -1.70 -4.91
C GLY A 269 8.89 -2.40 -5.50
N PHE A 270 8.71 -3.57 -6.13
CA PHE A 270 9.78 -4.28 -6.84
C PHE A 270 10.26 -3.54 -8.09
N ALA A 271 9.35 -2.97 -8.89
CA ALA A 271 9.71 -2.15 -10.05
C ALA A 271 10.56 -0.94 -9.65
N ASN A 272 10.11 -0.18 -8.65
CA ASN A 272 10.80 0.98 -8.10
C ASN A 272 12.18 0.62 -7.50
N ALA A 273 12.29 -0.56 -6.87
CA ALA A 273 13.58 -1.07 -6.39
C ALA A 273 14.51 -1.48 -7.56
N GLY A 274 13.98 -2.13 -8.59
CA GLY A 274 14.74 -2.51 -9.79
C GLY A 274 15.34 -1.32 -10.52
N GLU A 275 14.53 -0.28 -10.76
CA GLU A 275 14.96 0.95 -11.42
C GLU A 275 16.05 1.70 -10.63
N LYS A 276 15.86 1.85 -9.31
CA LYS A 276 16.78 2.61 -8.46
C LYS A 276 18.13 1.94 -8.26
N PHE A 277 18.19 0.61 -8.25
CA PHE A 277 19.39 -0.11 -7.84
C PHE A 277 20.15 -0.81 -8.98
N GLY A 278 19.53 -1.05 -10.14
CA GLY A 278 20.20 -1.54 -11.35
C GLY A 278 21.29 -2.60 -11.10
N ARG A 279 22.40 -2.54 -11.84
CA ARG A 279 23.54 -3.51 -11.84
C ARG A 279 24.29 -3.70 -10.51
N GLN A 280 23.82 -3.24 -9.36
CA GLN A 280 24.50 -3.46 -8.07
C GLN A 280 23.91 -4.66 -7.30
N ILE A 281 23.96 -5.81 -7.99
CA ILE A 281 23.90 -7.23 -7.59
C ILE A 281 23.37 -7.53 -6.17
N GLY A 282 22.13 -8.03 -6.13
CA GLY A 282 21.51 -8.89 -5.10
C GLY A 282 21.38 -8.37 -3.66
N GLN A 283 22.47 -7.90 -3.04
CA GLN A 283 22.47 -7.40 -1.67
C GLN A 283 21.73 -6.07 -1.55
N LYS A 284 21.91 -5.14 -2.51
CA LYS A 284 21.25 -3.83 -2.47
C LYS A 284 19.77 -3.89 -2.82
N ILE A 285 19.35 -4.81 -3.69
CA ILE A 285 17.93 -5.03 -3.98
C ILE A 285 17.25 -5.70 -2.78
N GLY A 286 17.89 -6.68 -2.13
CA GLY A 286 17.39 -7.23 -0.86
C GLY A 286 17.30 -6.19 0.27
N MET A 287 18.29 -5.28 0.38
CA MET A 287 18.26 -4.14 1.31
C MET A 287 17.23 -3.07 0.92
N ALA A 288 17.02 -2.84 -0.38
CA ALA A 288 16.00 -1.94 -0.89
C ALA A 288 14.62 -2.51 -0.60
N MET A 289 14.39 -3.80 -0.84
CA MET A 289 13.18 -4.49 -0.42
C MET A 289 13.03 -4.40 1.10
N ALA A 290 14.06 -4.60 1.92
CA ALA A 290 13.94 -4.35 3.37
C ALA A 290 13.58 -2.89 3.72
N ALA A 291 13.93 -1.91 2.88
CA ALA A 291 13.47 -0.53 3.01
C ALA A 291 12.03 -0.34 2.49
N TYR A 292 11.58 -1.13 1.50
CA TYR A 292 10.24 -1.07 0.92
C TYR A 292 9.21 -1.98 1.61
N VAL A 293 9.63 -3.05 2.29
CA VAL A 293 8.80 -4.07 2.93
C VAL A 293 8.06 -3.54 4.16
N PRO A 294 8.61 -2.61 4.98
CA PRO A 294 7.82 -1.85 5.93
C PRO A 294 6.64 -1.11 5.29
N PHE A 295 6.70 -0.84 3.97
CA PHE A 295 5.61 -0.24 3.19
C PHE A 295 4.60 -1.25 2.60
N LEU A 296 4.84 -2.55 2.78
CA LEU A 296 3.96 -3.65 2.34
C LEU A 296 3.20 -4.30 3.50
N ALA A 297 3.51 -3.88 4.73
CA ALA A 297 2.88 -4.31 5.98
C ALA A 297 1.48 -3.70 6.14
N PRO A 298 0.62 -4.26 7.03
CA PRO A 298 -0.69 -3.69 7.38
C PRO A 298 -0.65 -2.21 7.83
N VAL A 299 0.51 -1.67 8.19
CA VAL A 299 0.68 -0.27 8.59
C VAL A 299 0.53 0.73 7.41
N THR A 300 0.83 0.35 6.16
CA THR A 300 0.51 1.24 5.02
C THR A 300 -0.96 1.20 4.63
N ILE A 301 -1.63 0.09 4.92
CA ILE A 301 -3.09 0.03 4.88
C ILE A 301 -3.65 1.00 5.92
N THR A 302 -3.05 1.15 7.10
CA THR A 302 -3.45 2.19 8.07
C THR A 302 -3.36 3.60 7.48
N VAL A 303 -2.26 4.00 6.84
CA VAL A 303 -2.18 5.34 6.20
C VAL A 303 -3.12 5.47 5.00
N GLY A 304 -3.15 4.49 4.10
CA GLY A 304 -4.01 4.50 2.92
C GLY A 304 -5.50 4.54 3.29
N THR A 305 -5.92 3.75 4.28
CA THR A 305 -7.30 3.75 4.79
C THR A 305 -7.65 5.01 5.56
N TYR A 306 -6.71 5.57 6.34
CA TYR A 306 -6.89 6.88 6.97
C TYR A 306 -7.19 7.95 5.92
N VAL A 307 -6.33 8.01 4.90
CA VAL A 307 -6.43 8.99 3.83
C VAL A 307 -7.70 8.78 3.01
N GLY A 308 -8.04 7.54 2.67
CA GLY A 308 -9.31 7.20 2.01
C GLY A 308 -10.53 7.63 2.84
N ALA A 309 -10.48 7.46 4.16
CA ALA A 309 -11.55 7.91 5.06
C ALA A 309 -11.61 9.44 5.19
N ALA A 310 -10.47 10.14 5.21
CA ALA A 310 -10.40 11.60 5.19
C ALA A 310 -11.00 12.17 3.90
N VAL A 311 -10.66 11.59 2.74
CA VAL A 311 -11.28 11.91 1.44
C VAL A 311 -12.79 11.63 1.47
N GLY A 312 -13.21 10.51 2.07
CA GLY A 312 -14.63 10.19 2.28
C GLY A 312 -15.38 11.25 3.08
N LYS A 313 -14.77 11.78 4.15
CA LYS A 313 -15.32 12.89 4.95
C LYS A 313 -15.43 14.19 4.13
N LEU A 314 -14.43 14.50 3.29
CA LEU A 314 -14.45 15.65 2.37
C LEU A 314 -15.57 15.55 1.32
N ALA A 315 -15.86 14.34 0.84
CA ALA A 315 -16.95 14.09 -0.10
C ALA A 315 -18.34 14.33 0.54
N GLY A 316 -18.40 14.45 1.87
CA GLY A 316 -19.58 14.78 2.65
C GLY A 316 -19.69 13.89 3.88
N SER A 317 -20.23 14.42 4.98
CA SER A 317 -20.38 13.70 6.26
C SER A 317 -21.16 12.39 6.13
N THR A 318 -22.14 12.32 5.22
CA THR A 318 -22.86 11.07 4.93
C THR A 318 -21.93 10.01 4.33
N ILE A 319 -21.17 10.38 3.30
CA ILE A 319 -20.26 9.46 2.58
C ILE A 319 -19.14 8.98 3.51
N GLY A 320 -18.49 9.90 4.24
CA GLY A 320 -17.48 9.54 5.22
C GLY A 320 -18.02 8.60 6.30
N SER A 321 -19.21 8.88 6.84
CA SER A 321 -19.84 7.99 7.84
C SER A 321 -20.16 6.61 7.28
N THR A 322 -20.54 6.52 6.00
CA THR A 322 -20.83 5.27 5.30
C THR A 322 -19.56 4.44 5.13
N ILE A 323 -18.46 5.05 4.68
CA ILE A 323 -17.16 4.37 4.56
C ILE A 323 -16.70 3.84 5.92
N CYS A 324 -16.74 4.66 6.98
CA CYS A 324 -16.32 4.23 8.32
C CYS A 324 -17.19 3.07 8.86
N LYS A 325 -18.51 3.08 8.60
CA LYS A 325 -19.41 1.97 8.98
C LYS A 325 -19.12 0.70 8.19
N ALA A 326 -18.90 0.82 6.89
CA ALA A 326 -18.54 -0.29 6.02
C ALA A 326 -17.21 -0.94 6.46
N ALA A 327 -16.21 -0.11 6.79
CA ALA A 327 -14.93 -0.55 7.35
C ALA A 327 -15.09 -1.32 8.68
N LYS A 328 -15.97 -0.85 9.58
CA LYS A 328 -16.29 -1.57 10.83
C LYS A 328 -16.95 -2.93 10.55
N HIS A 329 -17.79 -3.02 9.53
CA HIS A 329 -18.50 -4.26 9.20
C HIS A 329 -17.59 -5.27 8.47
N ILE A 330 -16.77 -4.81 7.51
CA ILE A 330 -15.87 -5.68 6.74
C ILE A 330 -14.82 -6.34 7.62
N LYS A 331 -14.41 -5.70 8.73
CA LYS A 331 -13.51 -6.26 9.74
C LYS A 331 -13.98 -7.61 10.27
N GLU A 332 -15.28 -7.77 10.56
CA GLU A 332 -15.82 -9.04 11.06
C GLU A 332 -15.84 -10.14 9.98
N VAL A 333 -15.96 -9.75 8.71
CA VAL A 333 -15.82 -10.66 7.56
C VAL A 333 -14.37 -11.07 7.36
N ALA A 334 -13.43 -10.14 7.56
CA ALA A 334 -11.99 -10.35 7.33
C ALA A 334 -11.34 -11.28 8.38
N LYS A 335 -11.73 -11.20 9.66
CA LYS A 335 -11.14 -11.98 10.76
C LYS A 335 -11.01 -13.50 10.48
N PRO A 336 -12.08 -14.24 10.12
CA PRO A 336 -11.95 -15.67 9.87
C PRO A 336 -11.13 -15.98 8.61
N VAL A 337 -11.14 -15.09 7.61
CA VAL A 337 -10.34 -15.23 6.39
C VAL A 337 -8.85 -15.07 6.73
N LEU A 338 -8.51 -14.04 7.52
CA LEU A 338 -7.15 -13.79 8.02
C LEU A 338 -6.60 -14.99 8.78
N GLN A 339 -7.38 -15.55 9.73
CA GLN A 339 -6.94 -16.71 10.52
C GLN A 339 -6.56 -17.89 9.62
N LYS A 340 -7.42 -18.19 8.63
CA LYS A 340 -7.17 -19.30 7.69
C LYS A 340 -5.97 -19.03 6.77
N ALA A 341 -5.83 -17.80 6.26
CA ALA A 341 -4.70 -17.40 5.44
C ALA A 341 -3.39 -17.53 6.24
N TRP A 342 -3.39 -17.06 7.49
CA TRP A 342 -2.24 -17.12 8.37
C TRP A 342 -1.82 -18.55 8.73
N ASP A 343 -2.78 -19.43 9.01
CA ASP A 343 -2.50 -20.85 9.24
C ASP A 343 -1.88 -21.50 7.99
N THR A 344 -2.31 -21.11 6.80
CA THR A 344 -1.75 -21.60 5.53
C THR A 344 -0.30 -21.16 5.38
N VAL A 345 -0.03 -19.87 5.55
CA VAL A 345 1.32 -19.29 5.49
C VAL A 345 2.26 -19.95 6.49
N LYS A 346 1.85 -20.11 7.76
CA LYS A 346 2.65 -20.79 8.79
C LYS A 346 3.04 -22.21 8.39
N ASN A 347 2.07 -22.99 7.88
CA ASN A 347 2.30 -24.38 7.49
C ASN A 347 3.21 -24.51 6.25
N VAL A 348 3.10 -23.59 5.30
CA VAL A 348 3.95 -23.57 4.10
C VAL A 348 5.36 -23.08 4.44
N GLY A 349 5.46 -21.98 5.19
CA GLY A 349 6.72 -21.39 5.62
C GLY A 349 7.57 -22.35 6.44
N GLN A 350 6.96 -23.11 7.37
CA GLN A 350 7.67 -24.16 8.13
C GLN A 350 8.29 -25.22 7.23
N LYS A 351 7.55 -25.72 6.23
CA LYS A 351 8.06 -26.73 5.30
C LYS A 351 9.20 -26.21 4.42
N LEU A 352 9.11 -24.96 3.97
CA LEU A 352 10.17 -24.34 3.17
C LEU A 352 11.42 -24.09 4.02
N PHE A 353 11.26 -23.63 5.26
CA PHE A 353 12.36 -23.50 6.20
C PHE A 353 13.06 -24.85 6.44
N GLU A 354 12.29 -25.91 6.74
CA GLU A 354 12.84 -27.26 6.89
C GLU A 354 13.55 -27.77 5.63
N PHE A 355 13.10 -27.37 4.43
CA PHE A 355 13.70 -27.78 3.16
C PHE A 355 15.00 -27.03 2.83
N PHE A 356 15.09 -25.73 3.13
CA PHE A 356 16.26 -24.92 2.80
C PHE A 356 17.37 -24.98 3.85
N PHE A 357 17.05 -25.36 5.09
CA PHE A 357 17.96 -25.28 6.23
C PHE A 357 18.25 -26.63 6.95
N ASN A 358 17.76 -27.77 6.45
CA ASN A 358 18.20 -29.12 6.86
C ASN A 358 18.94 -29.85 5.73
#